data_AF-A0A8C7E9M3-F1
#
_entry.id   AF-A0A8C7E9M3-F1
#
_cell.length_a   1.000
_cell.length_b   1.000
_cell.length_c   1.000
_cell.angle_alpha   90.00
_cell.angle_beta   90.00
_cell.angle_gamma   90.00
#
_symmetry.space_group_name_H-M   'P 1'
#
loop_
_entity.id
_entity.type
_entity.pdbx_description
1 polymer ?
#
loop_
_entity_poly.entity_id
_entity_poly.type
_entity_poly.pdbx_seq_one_letter_code
_entity_poly.pdbx_strand_id
1 'polypeptide(L)'
;MQGYFQPKWINISLLLQIQAAKPVVDTSTPATYSHLHLKLGKLKLEEDRLSVIERDNRLLLEKMSCIMRTKGQIDNKNDYKAKSRENRAILDRITKSEPQYQVQRWYGDWQQAEKYMANIARYPHGQHKAPSQKVAPNSCSFLPRDL
;
A
#
# COMPACT_ATOMS: atom_id res chain seq x y z
N MET A 1 -18.80 -87.97 -43.31
CA MET A 1 -17.78 -87.01 -42.87
C MET A 1 -17.33 -87.42 -41.47
N GLN A 2 -16.12 -87.95 -41.34
CA GLN A 2 -15.57 -88.45 -40.07
C GLN A 2 -15.39 -87.29 -39.07
N GLY A 3 -16.00 -87.38 -37.89
CA GLY A 3 -15.72 -86.47 -36.78
C GLY A 3 -14.50 -86.98 -36.00
N TYR A 4 -13.43 -86.21 -35.96
CA TYR A 4 -12.24 -86.54 -35.16
C TYR A 4 -12.55 -86.29 -33.67
N PHE A 5 -12.74 -87.38 -32.91
CA PHE A 5 -12.86 -87.32 -31.45
C PHE A 5 -11.46 -87.20 -30.84
N GLN A 6 -11.09 -85.98 -30.41
CA GLN A 6 -9.80 -85.71 -29.79
C GLN A 6 -9.81 -86.25 -28.33
N PRO A 7 -8.80 -87.05 -27.92
CA PRO A 7 -8.66 -87.52 -26.54
C PRO A 7 -8.49 -86.37 -25.55
N LYS A 8 -9.22 -86.40 -24.43
CA LYS A 8 -9.16 -85.36 -23.37
C LYS A 8 -7.74 -85.09 -22.84
N TRP A 9 -6.88 -86.11 -22.85
CA TRP A 9 -5.48 -86.00 -22.45
C TRP A 9 -4.65 -85.05 -23.33
N ILE A 10 -4.97 -84.96 -24.62
CA ILE A 10 -4.29 -84.04 -25.55
C ILE A 10 -4.58 -82.59 -25.15
N ASN A 11 -5.84 -82.28 -24.83
CA ASN A 11 -6.22 -80.94 -24.35
C ASN A 11 -5.55 -80.58 -23.03
N ILE A 12 -5.46 -81.54 -22.09
CA ILE A 12 -4.78 -81.32 -20.81
C ILE A 12 -3.29 -81.06 -21.02
N SER A 13 -2.63 -81.84 -21.88
CA SER A 13 -1.22 -81.64 -22.21
C SER A 13 -0.97 -80.29 -22.90
N LEU A 14 -1.86 -79.88 -23.79
CA LEU A 14 -1.77 -78.59 -24.47
C LEU A 14 -1.92 -77.43 -23.48
N LEU A 15 -2.87 -77.53 -22.55
CA LEU A 15 -3.09 -76.52 -21.51
C LEU A 15 -1.87 -76.41 -20.57
N LEU A 16 -1.26 -77.53 -20.19
CA LEU A 16 -0.04 -77.55 -19.38
C LEU A 16 1.13 -76.88 -20.11
N GLN A 17 1.28 -77.10 -21.42
CA GLN A 17 2.29 -76.42 -22.23
C GLN A 17 2.06 -74.91 -22.33
N ILE A 18 0.81 -74.49 -22.48
CA ILE A 18 0.44 -73.07 -22.53
C ILE A 18 0.73 -72.39 -21.18
N GLN A 19 0.43 -73.06 -20.06
CA GLN A 19 0.69 -72.52 -18.71
C GLN A 19 2.19 -72.47 -18.37
N ALA A 20 2.98 -73.40 -18.89
CA ALA A 20 4.43 -73.43 -18.66
C ALA A 20 5.21 -72.48 -19.59
N ALA A 21 4.57 -71.95 -20.65
CA ALA A 21 5.19 -71.02 -21.58
C ALA A 21 5.43 -69.67 -20.89
N LYS A 22 6.69 -69.21 -20.89
CA LYS A 22 7.05 -67.90 -20.35
C LYS A 22 6.51 -66.80 -21.28
N PRO A 23 5.92 -65.72 -20.74
CA PRO A 23 5.47 -64.61 -21.57
C PRO A 23 6.68 -63.95 -22.27
N VAL A 24 6.56 -63.71 -23.57
CA VAL A 24 7.61 -63.07 -24.39
C VAL A 24 7.72 -61.57 -24.08
N VAL A 25 6.64 -60.96 -23.59
CA VAL A 25 6.56 -59.55 -23.25
C VAL A 25 6.48 -59.42 -21.74
N ASP A 26 7.41 -58.66 -21.16
CA ASP A 26 7.32 -58.27 -19.76
C ASP A 26 6.14 -57.32 -19.57
N THR A 27 5.14 -57.76 -18.79
CA THR A 27 3.98 -56.96 -18.41
C THR A 27 4.09 -56.43 -16.98
N SER A 28 5.29 -56.47 -16.38
CA SER A 28 5.51 -55.93 -15.06
C SER A 28 5.20 -54.42 -15.03
N THR A 29 4.62 -53.97 -13.93
CA THR A 29 4.32 -52.55 -13.75
C THR A 29 5.61 -51.76 -13.67
N PRO A 30 5.78 -50.69 -14.47
CA PRO A 30 6.97 -49.84 -14.42
C PRO A 30 7.23 -49.31 -13.01
N ALA A 31 8.50 -49.10 -12.67
CA ALA A 31 8.89 -48.58 -11.36
C ALA A 31 8.20 -47.24 -11.09
N THR A 32 7.46 -47.18 -9.98
CA THR A 32 6.77 -45.96 -9.58
C THR A 32 7.75 -45.05 -8.86
N TYR A 33 8.01 -43.86 -9.42
CA TYR A 33 8.90 -42.90 -8.79
C TYR A 33 8.15 -41.94 -7.86
N SER A 34 8.70 -41.72 -6.66
CA SER A 34 8.12 -40.85 -5.63
C SER A 34 7.96 -39.39 -6.08
N HIS A 35 8.90 -38.88 -6.87
CA HIS A 35 8.90 -37.50 -7.39
C HIS A 35 7.78 -37.22 -8.40
N LEU A 36 7.17 -38.25 -9.01
CA LEU A 36 6.01 -38.09 -9.89
C LEU A 36 4.74 -37.79 -9.10
N HIS A 37 4.65 -38.27 -7.86
CA HIS A 37 3.48 -38.12 -6.99
C HIS A 37 3.65 -36.99 -5.97
N LEU A 38 4.89 -36.69 -5.57
CA LEU A 38 5.21 -35.64 -4.61
C LEU A 38 5.63 -34.35 -5.33
N LYS A 39 4.69 -33.41 -5.49
CA LYS A 39 4.95 -32.06 -6.02
C LYS A 39 5.58 -31.17 -4.94
N LEU A 40 6.87 -31.41 -4.66
CA LEU A 40 7.60 -30.74 -3.58
C LEU A 40 7.54 -29.20 -3.67
N GLY A 41 7.67 -28.63 -4.87
CA GLY A 41 7.57 -27.17 -5.07
C GLY A 41 6.20 -26.59 -4.70
N LYS A 42 5.10 -27.32 -4.99
CA LYS A 42 3.75 -26.91 -4.58
C LYS A 42 3.60 -26.97 -3.06
N LEU A 43 4.10 -28.04 -2.45
CA LEU A 43 4.04 -28.23 -1.00
C LEU A 43 4.82 -27.13 -0.28
N LYS A 44 6.02 -26.81 -0.79
CA LYS A 44 6.86 -25.76 -0.21
C LYS A 44 6.23 -24.37 -0.31
N LEU A 45 5.68 -24.04 -1.47
CA LEU A 45 4.96 -22.77 -1.66
C LEU A 45 3.79 -22.64 -0.69
N GLU A 46 3.01 -23.71 -0.49
CA GLU A 46 1.87 -23.69 0.42
C GLU A 46 2.32 -23.52 1.88
N GLU A 47 3.38 -24.21 2.29
CA GLU A 47 4.00 -24.05 3.61
C GLU A 47 4.46 -22.61 3.86
N ASP A 48 5.12 -21.99 2.87
CA ASP A 48 5.59 -20.60 2.99
C ASP A 48 4.40 -19.62 3.07
N ARG A 49 3.34 -19.83 2.30
CA ARG A 49 2.09 -19.03 2.37
C ARG A 49 1.42 -19.15 3.73
N LEU A 50 1.27 -20.37 4.25
CA LEU A 50 0.70 -20.63 5.58
C LEU A 50 1.55 -19.98 6.68
N SER A 51 2.88 -20.07 6.58
CA SER A 51 3.79 -19.44 7.53
C SER A 51 3.65 -17.92 7.58
N VAL A 52 3.34 -17.27 6.46
CA VAL A 52 3.03 -15.82 6.42
C VAL A 52 1.71 -15.53 7.11
N ILE A 53 0.66 -16.27 6.75
CA ILE A 53 -0.68 -16.10 7.33
C ILE A 53 -0.64 -16.29 8.85
N GLU A 54 0.03 -17.32 9.35
CA GLU A 54 0.12 -17.59 10.79
C GLU A 54 0.85 -16.49 11.56
N ARG A 55 1.95 -15.96 11.01
CA ARG A 55 2.69 -14.86 11.62
C ARG A 55 1.85 -13.60 11.68
N ASP A 56 1.16 -13.27 10.59
CA ASP A 56 0.31 -12.09 10.50
C ASP A 56 -0.90 -12.21 11.42
N ASN A 57 -1.51 -13.40 11.51
CA ASN A 57 -2.60 -13.68 12.44
C ASN A 57 -2.14 -13.54 13.90
N ARG A 58 -0.95 -14.03 14.25
CA ARG A 58 -0.38 -13.84 15.59
C ARG A 58 -0.19 -12.36 15.91
N LEU A 59 0.40 -11.59 15.00
CA LEU A 59 0.60 -10.15 15.18
C LEU A 59 -0.72 -9.40 15.29
N LEU A 60 -1.71 -9.76 14.48
CA LEU A 60 -3.05 -9.17 14.53
C LEU A 60 -3.71 -9.43 15.89
N LEU A 61 -3.65 -10.67 16.39
CA LEU A 61 -4.20 -11.03 17.69
C LEU A 61 -3.50 -10.27 18.83
N GLU A 62 -2.19 -10.11 18.77
CA GLU A 62 -1.43 -9.32 19.75
C GLU A 62 -1.89 -7.85 19.77
N LYS A 63 -2.02 -7.24 18.59
CA LYS A 63 -2.52 -5.86 18.45
C LYS A 63 -3.95 -5.71 18.95
N MET A 64 -4.83 -6.65 18.57
CA MET A 64 -6.22 -6.67 19.04
C MET A 64 -6.28 -6.84 20.55
N SER A 65 -5.49 -7.74 21.14
CA SER A 65 -5.38 -7.90 22.59
C SER A 65 -4.93 -6.62 23.29
N CYS A 66 -3.94 -5.93 22.72
CA CYS A 66 -3.48 -4.64 23.23
C CYS A 66 -4.59 -3.58 23.22
N ILE A 67 -5.34 -3.47 22.12
CA ILE A 67 -6.49 -2.55 21.98
C ILE A 67 -7.62 -2.93 22.92
N MET A 68 -7.96 -4.22 23.04
CA MET A 68 -9.03 -4.67 23.93
C MET A 68 -8.69 -4.41 25.41
N ARG A 69 -7.42 -4.58 25.79
CA ARG A 69 -6.93 -4.31 27.15
C ARG A 69 -6.89 -2.82 27.45
N THR A 70 -6.45 -2.04 26.48
CA THR A 70 -6.29 -0.60 26.59
C THR A 70 -7.57 0.07 26.08
N LYS A 71 -8.54 0.34 26.95
CA LYS A 71 -9.88 0.93 26.64
C LYS A 71 -9.84 2.33 25.97
N GLY A 72 -9.15 2.49 24.85
CA GLY A 72 -9.05 3.74 24.10
C GLY A 72 -7.96 4.72 24.56
N GLN A 73 -6.98 4.31 25.39
CA GLN A 73 -5.80 5.16 25.61
C GLN A 73 -4.89 5.10 24.37
N ILE A 74 -5.22 5.91 23.38
CA ILE A 74 -4.29 6.28 22.32
C ILE A 74 -3.40 7.35 22.92
N ASP A 75 -2.15 7.03 23.27
CA ASP A 75 -1.18 8.09 23.50
C ASP A 75 -0.89 8.72 22.13
N ASN A 76 -1.47 9.90 21.88
CA ASN A 76 -1.10 10.75 20.74
C ASN A 76 0.30 11.32 21.00
N LYS A 77 1.30 10.46 21.16
CA LYS A 77 2.70 10.82 21.10
C LYS A 77 3.07 10.81 19.64
N ASN A 78 2.68 11.89 18.97
CA ASN A 78 3.20 12.19 17.66
C ASN A 78 4.70 12.47 17.80
N ASP A 79 5.54 11.46 17.57
CA ASP A 79 7.01 11.56 17.49
C ASP A 79 7.48 12.33 16.25
N TYR A 80 6.64 13.24 15.75
CA TYR A 80 6.98 14.19 14.72
C TYR A 80 8.10 15.07 15.26
N LYS A 81 9.33 14.72 14.88
CA LYS A 81 10.49 15.60 15.04
C LYS A 81 10.14 16.91 14.35
N ALA A 82 9.77 17.91 15.14
CA ALA A 82 9.59 19.26 14.65
C ALA A 82 10.86 19.61 13.86
N LYS A 83 10.71 20.01 12.58
CA LYS A 83 11.79 20.58 11.74
C LYS A 83 12.25 21.95 12.27
N SER A 84 12.33 22.07 13.58
CA SER A 84 12.59 23.27 14.36
C SER A 84 13.96 23.86 14.05
N ARG A 85 14.95 23.06 13.65
CA ARG A 85 16.29 23.59 13.30
C ARG A 85 16.29 24.31 11.96
N GLU A 86 15.71 23.70 10.93
CA GLU A 86 15.61 24.32 9.60
C GLU A 86 14.71 25.56 9.64
N ASN A 87 13.57 25.47 10.34
CA ASN A 87 12.65 26.59 10.50
C ASN A 87 13.28 27.76 11.27
N ARG A 88 14.08 27.48 12.31
CA ARG A 88 14.85 28.51 13.03
C ARG A 88 15.87 29.20 12.14
N ALA A 89 16.63 28.44 11.34
CA ALA A 89 17.62 29.02 10.42
C ALA A 89 16.98 29.85 9.29
N ILE A 90 15.77 29.49 8.84
CA ILE A 90 15.00 30.30 7.89
C ILE A 90 14.52 31.59 8.58
N LEU A 91 13.95 31.50 9.77
CA LEU A 91 13.45 32.65 10.52
C LEU A 91 14.57 33.65 10.84
N ASP A 92 15.74 33.17 11.25
CA ASP A 92 16.93 34.00 11.48
C ASP A 92 17.35 34.75 10.22
N ARG A 93 17.33 34.09 9.05
CA ARG A 93 17.67 34.71 7.78
C ARG A 93 16.66 35.79 7.39
N ILE A 94 15.36 35.52 7.54
CA ILE A 94 14.31 36.50 7.25
C ILE A 94 14.45 37.72 8.16
N THR A 95 14.67 37.50 9.46
CA THR A 95 14.75 38.57 10.45
C THR A 95 15.99 39.45 10.29
N LYS A 96 17.13 38.87 9.88
CA LYS A 96 18.38 39.59 9.64
C LYS A 96 18.44 40.26 8.27
N SER A 97 17.57 39.87 7.33
CA SER A 97 17.51 40.46 6.01
C SER A 97 16.80 41.81 6.08
N GLU A 98 17.43 42.85 5.55
CA GLU A 98 16.77 44.15 5.45
C GLU A 98 15.63 44.10 4.41
N PRO A 99 14.49 44.75 4.68
CA PRO A 99 13.44 44.87 3.68
C PRO A 99 13.95 45.75 2.53
N GLN A 100 14.11 45.14 1.35
CA GLN A 100 14.51 45.85 0.12
C GLN A 100 13.50 46.92 -0.32
N TYR A 101 12.26 46.85 0.18
CA TYR A 101 11.19 47.78 -0.16
C TYR A 101 11.12 48.93 0.84
N GLN A 102 11.19 50.15 0.32
CA GLN A 102 10.91 51.36 1.09
C GLN A 102 9.40 51.61 1.08
N VAL A 103 8.73 51.29 2.19
CA VAL A 103 7.27 51.41 2.32
C VAL A 103 6.75 52.80 1.95
N GLN A 104 7.48 53.86 2.33
CA GLN A 104 7.11 55.23 1.99
C GLN A 104 7.14 55.49 0.48
N ARG A 105 8.15 54.96 -0.22
CA ARG A 105 8.26 55.07 -1.68
C ARG A 105 7.12 54.32 -2.36
N TRP A 106 6.84 53.10 -1.91
CA TRP A 106 5.73 52.29 -2.45
C TRP A 106 4.37 52.95 -2.26
N TYR A 107 4.17 53.62 -1.12
CA TYR A 107 2.95 54.38 -0.87
C TYR A 107 2.82 55.58 -1.84
N GLY A 108 3.91 56.30 -2.09
CA GLY A 108 3.95 57.36 -3.11
C GLY A 108 3.68 56.85 -4.52
N ASP A 109 4.33 55.75 -4.90
CA ASP A 109 4.15 55.10 -6.20
C ASP A 109 2.70 54.60 -6.37
N TRP A 110 2.10 54.04 -5.32
CA TRP A 110 0.71 53.59 -5.29
C TRP A 110 -0.27 54.75 -5.47
N GLN A 111 -0.08 55.85 -4.74
CA GLN A 111 -0.91 57.06 -4.91
C GLN A 111 -0.80 57.64 -6.32
N GLN A 112 0.40 57.61 -6.90
CA GLN A 112 0.61 58.11 -8.26
C GLN A 112 -0.05 57.18 -9.30
N ALA A 113 0.03 55.87 -9.11
CA ALA A 113 -0.66 54.89 -9.93
C ALA A 113 -2.19 55.05 -9.83
N GLU A 114 -2.73 55.33 -8.64
CA GLU A 114 -4.15 55.60 -8.43
C GLU A 114 -4.62 56.82 -9.24
N LYS A 115 -3.85 57.90 -9.25
CA LYS A 115 -4.13 59.08 -10.09
C LYS A 115 -4.07 58.73 -11.58
N TYR A 116 -3.07 57.98 -12.03
CA TYR A 116 -3.00 57.56 -13.43
C TYR A 116 -4.18 56.70 -13.83
N MET A 117 -4.57 55.73 -12.99
CA MET A 117 -5.75 54.90 -13.20
C MET A 117 -7.02 55.74 -13.31
N ALA A 118 -7.24 56.70 -12.40
CA ALA A 118 -8.38 57.60 -12.46
C ALA A 118 -8.40 58.45 -13.75
N ASN A 119 -7.22 58.86 -14.24
CA ASN A 119 -7.09 59.67 -15.45
C ASN A 119 -7.30 58.88 -16.75
N ILE A 120 -6.91 57.60 -16.80
CA ILE A 120 -7.07 56.73 -17.98
C ILE A 120 -8.35 55.90 -17.94
N ALA A 121 -9.09 55.96 -16.84
CA ALA A 121 -10.33 55.21 -16.67
C ALA A 121 -11.42 55.76 -17.60
N ARG A 122 -11.95 54.88 -18.46
CA ARG A 122 -13.05 55.19 -19.38
C ARG A 122 -14.38 55.45 -18.65
N TYR A 123 -14.52 54.93 -17.44
CA TYR A 123 -15.72 55.08 -16.61
C TYR A 123 -15.32 55.47 -15.19
N PRO A 124 -16.08 56.35 -14.51
CA PRO A 124 -15.80 56.71 -13.12
C PRO A 124 -15.75 55.45 -12.26
N HIS A 125 -14.69 55.30 -11.44
CA HIS A 125 -14.64 54.26 -10.44
C HIS A 125 -15.70 54.55 -9.37
N GLY A 126 -16.92 54.08 -9.62
CA GLY A 126 -17.99 54.05 -8.64
C GLY A 126 -17.59 53.11 -7.52
N GLN A 127 -17.72 53.60 -6.29
CA GLN A 127 -17.57 52.81 -5.08
C GLN A 127 -18.47 51.56 -5.16
N HIS A 128 -17.93 50.42 -5.57
CA HIS A 128 -18.54 49.14 -5.24
C HIS A 128 -18.47 49.06 -3.72
N LYS A 129 -19.54 49.46 -3.04
CA LYS A 129 -19.75 49.10 -1.65
C LYS A 129 -19.90 47.59 -1.65
N ALA A 130 -18.81 46.90 -1.35
CA ALA A 130 -18.89 45.51 -0.96
C ALA A 130 -19.94 45.44 0.15
N PRO A 131 -20.94 44.54 0.07
CA PRO A 131 -21.86 44.35 1.17
C PRO A 131 -21.01 44.05 2.40
N SER A 132 -21.16 44.87 3.43
CA SER A 132 -20.45 44.73 4.69
C SER A 132 -20.70 43.32 5.23
N GLN A 133 -19.77 42.40 4.98
CA GLN A 133 -19.71 41.19 5.78
C GLN A 133 -19.41 41.67 7.18
N LYS A 134 -20.42 41.57 8.05
CA LYS A 134 -20.25 41.73 9.49
C LYS A 134 -19.31 40.63 9.94
N VAL A 135 -18.01 40.87 9.87
CA VAL A 135 -17.02 40.05 10.55
C VAL A 135 -17.18 40.40 12.02
N ALA A 136 -17.57 39.40 12.82
CA ALA A 136 -17.62 39.53 14.27
C ALA A 136 -16.28 40.10 14.78
N PRO A 137 -16.27 40.95 15.81
CA PRO A 137 -15.02 41.42 16.38
C PRO A 137 -14.38 40.23 17.11
N ASN A 138 -13.58 39.44 16.38
CA ASN A 138 -12.56 38.63 17.02
C ASN A 138 -11.55 39.64 17.55
N SER A 139 -11.64 39.92 18.85
CA SER A 139 -10.68 40.71 19.60
C SER A 139 -9.32 40.01 19.59
N CYS A 140 -8.57 40.16 18.49
CA CYS A 140 -7.16 39.89 18.47
C CYS A 140 -6.48 41.15 19.04
N SER A 141 -6.47 41.24 20.37
CA SER A 141 -5.66 42.23 21.08
C SER A 141 -4.19 41.94 20.74
N PHE A 142 -3.62 42.80 19.89
CA PHE A 142 -2.18 42.98 19.78
C PHE A 142 -1.69 43.39 21.17
N LEU A 143 -1.15 42.43 21.93
CA LEU A 143 -0.44 42.76 23.16
C LEU A 143 0.87 43.47 22.78
N PRO A 144 1.22 44.60 23.42
CA PRO A 144 2.53 45.19 23.28
C PRO A 144 3.58 44.17 23.67
N ARG A 145 4.56 43.99 22.79
CA ARG A 145 5.76 43.21 23.05
C ARG A 145 6.69 44.12 23.86
N ASP A 146 6.56 44.07 25.18
CA ASP A 146 7.51 44.73 26.07
C ASP A 146 8.85 43.97 26.07
N LEU A 147 9.92 44.75 26.18
CA LEU A 147 11.35 44.43 26.10
C LEU A 147 11.81 43.32 27.05
#